data_AF-A0A1B0X4I5-F1
#
_entry.id   AF-A0A1B0X4I5-F1
#
_cell.length_a   1.000
_cell.length_b   1.000
_cell.length_c   1.000
_cell.angle_alpha   90.00
_cell.angle_beta   90.00
_cell.angle_gamma   90.00
#
_symmetry.space_group_name_H-M   'P 1'
#
loop_
_entity.id
_entity.type
_entity.pdbx_description
1 polymer ?
#
loop_
_entity_poly.entity_id
_entity_poly.type
_entity_poly.pdbx_seq_one_letter_code
_entity_poly.pdbx_strand_id
1 'polypeptide(L)'
;MLKILIPTLMLVPTAWLVQPKWLWPTTLMHSLIIALISLTWLDNLTEAGWTSLTPYLATDPLSTPLLILTCWLLPLMILASQNHTVLEPIGRQRTYITLLTSLQIFLILAFGATEIIMFYIMFEATLIPTLVIITRWGNQTERLNAGTYFLFYTLAGSLPLLVALLLLQNTTGTLSLLTLQYSAPFHLESFGDKLWWAGCLLAFLVKMPLYGVHLWLPKAHVEAPIAGSMILAAVLLKLGGYGMMRMMTLLEPLTKELSYPFIVFALWGVIMTGSICLRQTDLKSLIAYSSVSHMGLVAGGILIQTPWGFSGALILMIAHGLTSSALFCLANTNYERTHSRTMVLARGLQMVLPLMATWWFIASLANLALPPLPNLMGELMIITSLFNWSPWTLVLTGAGTLITAGYSLYMFLMTQRGPLPTHILALNPSHSREHLLVALHLLPLALLILKPELIWGWTA
;
A
#
# COMPACT_ATOMS: atom_id res chain seq x y z
N MET A 1 9.61 17.62 9.46
CA MET A 1 9.19 16.28 9.97
C MET A 1 8.87 16.18 11.46
N LEU A 2 9.68 16.75 12.37
CA LEU A 2 9.51 16.60 13.84
C LEU A 2 8.15 17.03 14.39
N LYS A 3 7.50 18.05 13.77
CA LYS A 3 6.16 18.53 14.13
C LYS A 3 5.07 17.43 14.14
N ILE A 4 5.27 16.37 13.35
CA ILE A 4 4.33 15.24 13.27
C ILE A 4 4.89 14.01 13.98
N LEU A 5 6.21 13.80 13.91
CA LEU A 5 6.87 12.67 14.58
C LEU A 5 6.73 12.71 16.11
N ILE A 6 6.91 13.87 16.75
CA ILE A 6 6.79 13.99 18.21
C ILE A 6 5.36 13.66 18.68
N PRO A 7 4.28 14.25 18.10
CA PRO A 7 2.91 13.82 18.40
C PRO A 7 2.67 12.33 18.19
N THR A 8 3.20 11.72 17.13
CA THR A 8 3.04 10.27 16.91
C THR A 8 3.73 9.43 17.99
N LEU A 9 4.92 9.84 18.46
CA LEU A 9 5.58 9.19 19.59
C LEU A 9 4.77 9.33 20.88
N MET A 10 4.15 10.49 21.11
CA MET A 10 3.30 10.75 22.27
C MET A 10 1.98 9.94 22.25
N LEU A 11 1.58 9.34 21.11
CA LEU A 11 0.46 8.39 21.09
C LEU A 11 0.75 7.12 21.91
N VAL A 12 2.01 6.71 22.05
CA VAL A 12 2.38 5.53 22.85
C VAL A 12 2.08 5.75 24.35
N PRO A 13 2.64 6.78 25.03
CA PRO A 13 2.33 7.00 26.45
C PRO A 13 0.85 7.33 26.67
N THR A 14 0.19 8.05 25.76
CA THR A 14 -1.26 8.31 25.89
C THR A 14 -2.08 7.03 25.87
N ALA A 15 -1.78 6.06 24.98
CA ALA A 15 -2.48 4.78 24.94
C ALA A 15 -2.35 3.98 26.26
N TRP A 16 -1.22 4.09 26.96
CA TRP A 16 -0.99 3.39 28.23
C TRP A 16 -1.55 4.10 29.46
N LEU A 17 -1.53 5.43 29.49
CA LEU A 17 -1.93 6.23 30.66
C LEU A 17 -3.44 6.52 30.71
N VAL A 18 -4.12 6.52 29.56
CA VAL A 18 -5.55 6.85 29.50
C VAL A 18 -6.42 5.76 30.16
N GLN A 19 -7.49 6.21 30.83
CA GLN A 19 -8.52 5.34 31.42
C GLN A 19 -9.16 4.42 30.35
N PRO A 20 -9.52 3.18 30.69
CA PRO A 20 -9.97 2.17 29.72
C PRO A 20 -11.18 2.61 28.88
N LYS A 21 -12.13 3.36 29.48
CA LYS A 21 -13.32 3.88 28.78
C LYS A 21 -12.98 4.86 27.66
N TRP A 22 -11.90 5.62 27.82
CA TRP A 22 -11.52 6.70 26.91
C TRP A 22 -10.41 6.30 25.94
N LEU A 23 -9.88 5.08 26.06
CA LEU A 23 -8.73 4.60 25.28
C LEU A 23 -8.93 4.72 23.76
N TRP A 24 -10.05 4.22 23.23
CA TRP A 24 -10.33 4.27 21.79
C TRP A 24 -10.71 5.68 21.30
N PRO A 25 -11.58 6.44 21.99
CA PRO A 25 -11.89 7.82 21.59
C PRO A 25 -10.69 8.76 21.61
N THR A 26 -9.82 8.71 22.63
CA THR A 26 -8.67 9.63 22.73
C THR A 26 -7.61 9.32 21.68
N THR A 27 -7.28 8.05 21.48
CA THR A 27 -6.30 7.62 20.46
C THR A 27 -6.80 7.95 19.05
N LEU A 28 -8.10 7.79 18.79
CA LEU A 28 -8.73 8.22 17.55
C LEU A 28 -8.67 9.73 17.35
N MET A 29 -9.03 10.52 18.37
CA MET A 29 -9.01 11.99 18.28
C MET A 29 -7.59 12.50 18.00
N HIS A 30 -6.59 12.04 18.76
CA HIS A 30 -5.21 12.49 18.58
C HIS A 30 -4.62 12.03 17.24
N SER A 31 -4.91 10.81 16.79
CA SER A 31 -4.46 10.34 15.48
C SER A 31 -5.10 11.11 14.33
N LEU A 32 -6.37 11.50 14.45
CA LEU A 32 -7.04 12.34 13.46
C LEU A 32 -6.49 13.77 13.43
N ILE A 33 -6.15 14.34 14.60
CA ILE A 33 -5.43 15.63 14.66
C ILE A 33 -4.08 15.54 13.95
N ILE A 34 -3.32 14.46 14.16
CA ILE A 34 -2.05 14.23 13.46
C ILE A 34 -2.27 14.13 11.95
N ALA A 35 -3.30 13.40 11.51
CA ALA A 35 -3.65 13.27 10.11
C ALA A 35 -3.99 14.63 9.48
N LEU A 36 -4.76 15.48 10.16
CA LEU A 36 -5.08 16.83 9.69
C LEU A 36 -3.83 17.74 9.64
N ILE A 37 -2.96 17.69 10.65
CA ILE A 37 -1.71 18.45 10.66
C ILE A 37 -0.78 17.99 9.52
N SER A 38 -0.82 16.71 9.13
CA SER A 38 -0.01 16.19 8.01
C SER A 38 -0.32 16.87 6.67
N LEU A 39 -1.54 17.40 6.48
CA LEU A 39 -1.90 18.13 5.27
C LEU A 39 -1.08 19.42 5.05
N THR A 40 -0.48 19.97 6.11
CA THR A 40 0.46 21.12 6.01
C THR A 40 1.75 20.79 5.24
N TRP A 41 1.97 19.53 4.84
CA TRP A 41 3.06 19.16 3.93
C TRP A 41 2.71 19.39 2.45
N LEU A 42 1.44 19.63 2.10
CA LEU A 42 1.01 19.88 0.73
C LEU A 42 1.34 21.29 0.23
N ASP A 43 1.68 22.22 1.12
CA ASP A 43 1.79 23.66 0.81
C ASP A 43 2.86 23.98 -0.24
N ASN A 44 3.92 23.17 -0.34
CA ASN A 44 5.11 23.46 -1.16
C ASN A 44 5.34 22.45 -2.31
N LEU A 45 4.29 21.78 -2.79
CA LEU A 45 4.45 20.73 -3.82
C LEU A 45 4.91 21.24 -5.18
N THR A 46 4.66 22.51 -5.48
CA THR A 46 4.98 23.12 -6.78
C THR A 46 6.41 23.68 -6.86
N GLU A 47 7.08 23.85 -5.72
CA GLU A 47 8.48 24.29 -5.69
C GLU A 47 9.42 23.11 -5.84
N ALA A 48 10.40 23.25 -6.74
CA ALA A 48 11.40 22.24 -7.00
C ALA A 48 12.29 22.02 -5.78
N GLY A 49 12.17 20.84 -5.15
CA GLY A 49 13.19 20.33 -4.24
C GLY A 49 12.68 19.79 -2.92
N TRP A 50 13.64 19.60 -2.01
CA TRP A 50 13.42 19.08 -0.68
C TRP A 50 12.99 20.19 0.27
N THR A 51 11.97 19.90 1.05
CA THR A 51 11.39 20.77 2.07
C THR A 51 11.60 20.16 3.46
N SER A 52 11.51 21.00 4.50
CA SER A 52 11.63 20.60 5.91
C SER A 52 12.90 19.79 6.27
N LEU A 53 14.03 20.18 5.66
CA LEU A 53 15.34 19.55 5.79
C LEU A 53 15.87 19.56 7.24
N THR A 54 16.24 18.38 7.71
CA THR A 54 17.15 18.12 8.82
C THR A 54 18.24 17.15 8.30
N PRO A 55 19.36 16.91 9.00
CA PRO A 55 20.43 16.05 8.47
C PRO A 55 19.93 14.67 8.02
N TYR A 56 18.91 14.12 8.69
CA TYR A 56 18.41 12.77 8.44
C TYR A 56 17.01 12.70 7.84
N LEU A 57 16.26 13.80 7.86
CA LEU A 57 14.86 13.81 7.42
C LEU A 57 14.57 14.96 6.46
N ALA A 58 13.87 14.67 5.38
CA ALA A 58 13.39 15.67 4.43
C ALA A 58 12.10 15.19 3.76
N THR A 59 11.40 16.12 3.14
CA THR A 59 10.15 15.85 2.41
C THR A 59 10.26 16.39 0.99
N ASP A 60 9.70 15.69 0.03
CA ASP A 60 9.70 16.05 -1.39
C ASP A 60 8.36 15.65 -2.01
N PRO A 61 8.06 16.05 -3.26
CA PRO A 61 6.77 15.74 -3.89
C PRO A 61 6.46 14.24 -4.04
N LEU A 62 7.47 13.38 -3.92
CA LEU A 62 7.31 11.93 -3.93
C LEU A 62 6.97 11.37 -2.53
N SER A 63 7.67 11.79 -1.48
CA SER A 63 7.43 11.31 -0.11
C SER A 63 6.19 11.94 0.52
N THR A 64 5.86 13.20 0.20
CA THR A 64 4.77 13.94 0.83
C THR A 64 3.40 13.28 0.71
N PRO A 65 2.94 12.78 -0.45
CA PRO A 65 1.62 12.17 -0.53
C PRO A 65 1.57 10.81 0.19
N LEU A 66 2.68 10.06 0.16
CA LEU A 66 2.81 8.79 0.88
C LEU A 66 2.81 9.02 2.39
N LEU A 67 3.52 10.04 2.88
CA LEU A 67 3.52 10.45 4.28
C LEU A 67 2.13 10.86 4.77
N ILE A 68 1.39 11.64 3.97
CA ILE A 68 0.01 12.03 4.29
C ILE A 68 -0.90 10.81 4.33
N LEU A 69 -0.80 9.91 3.34
CA LEU A 69 -1.54 8.66 3.33
C LEU A 69 -1.25 7.82 4.59
N THR A 70 0.01 7.75 5.04
CA THR A 70 0.38 7.01 6.26
C THR A 70 -0.26 7.61 7.52
N CYS A 71 -0.29 8.94 7.61
CA CYS A 71 -0.88 9.63 8.75
C CYS A 71 -2.40 9.52 8.73
N TRP A 72 -3.00 9.58 7.54
CA TRP A 72 -4.43 9.40 7.35
C TRP A 72 -4.88 7.98 7.72
N LEU A 73 -4.10 6.94 7.41
CA LEU A 73 -4.53 5.56 7.63
C LEU A 73 -4.65 5.18 9.12
N LEU A 74 -3.85 5.78 10.03
CA LEU A 74 -3.88 5.42 11.46
C LEU A 74 -5.28 5.56 12.10
N PRO A 75 -5.98 6.72 12.04
CA PRO A 75 -7.32 6.83 12.60
C PRO A 75 -8.32 5.85 11.96
N LEU A 76 -8.19 5.56 10.66
CA LEU A 76 -9.05 4.61 9.96
C LEU A 76 -8.82 3.17 10.43
N MET A 77 -7.56 2.79 10.68
CA MET A 77 -7.21 1.48 11.27
C MET A 77 -7.74 1.33 12.69
N ILE A 78 -7.63 2.38 13.51
CA ILE A 78 -8.17 2.40 14.87
C ILE A 78 -9.68 2.22 14.81
N LEU A 79 -10.40 2.98 13.97
CA LEU A 79 -11.85 2.82 13.74
C LEU A 79 -12.23 1.40 13.30
N ALA A 80 -11.51 0.84 12.33
CA ALA A 80 -11.80 -0.49 11.77
C ALA A 80 -11.67 -1.57 12.83
N SER A 81 -10.61 -1.48 13.64
CA SER A 81 -10.20 -2.53 14.56
C SER A 81 -11.04 -2.62 15.84
N GLN A 82 -11.72 -1.55 16.25
CA GLN A 82 -12.46 -1.50 17.52
C GLN A 82 -13.34 -2.74 17.76
N ASN A 83 -14.22 -3.09 16.82
CA ASN A 83 -15.23 -4.13 17.02
C ASN A 83 -14.65 -5.53 17.33
N HIS A 84 -13.70 -6.02 16.52
CA HIS A 84 -13.12 -7.35 16.76
C HIS A 84 -12.24 -7.41 18.03
N THR A 85 -11.70 -6.27 18.48
CA THR A 85 -10.86 -6.20 19.68
C THR A 85 -11.62 -5.97 20.99
N VAL A 86 -12.93 -5.74 20.95
CA VAL A 86 -13.73 -5.43 22.17
C VAL A 86 -13.59 -6.52 23.23
N LEU A 87 -13.52 -7.78 22.81
CA LEU A 87 -13.45 -8.94 23.71
C LEU A 87 -12.04 -9.20 24.27
N GLU A 88 -11.00 -8.57 23.73
CA GLU A 88 -9.63 -8.74 24.22
C GLU A 88 -9.41 -7.99 25.54
N PRO A 89 -8.59 -8.50 26.48
CA PRO A 89 -8.26 -7.80 27.72
C PRO A 89 -7.57 -6.45 27.42
N ILE A 90 -7.79 -5.47 28.31
CA ILE A 90 -7.34 -4.08 28.10
C ILE A 90 -5.84 -3.96 27.81
N GLY A 91 -5.01 -4.79 28.45
CA GLY A 91 -3.56 -4.81 28.21
C GLY A 91 -3.24 -5.17 26.75
N ARG A 92 -3.98 -6.10 26.15
CA ARG A 92 -3.80 -6.48 24.75
C ARG A 92 -4.34 -5.43 23.79
N GLN A 93 -5.47 -4.79 24.12
CA GLN A 93 -5.96 -3.64 23.34
C GLN A 93 -4.92 -2.51 23.31
N ARG A 94 -4.29 -2.21 24.46
CA ARG A 94 -3.18 -1.23 24.54
C ARG A 94 -2.01 -1.65 23.68
N THR A 95 -1.55 -2.91 23.77
CA THR A 95 -0.45 -3.39 22.94
C THR A 95 -0.77 -3.29 21.44
N TYR A 96 -2.01 -3.58 21.04
CA TYR A 96 -2.45 -3.49 19.66
C TYR A 96 -2.37 -2.06 19.13
N ILE A 97 -2.89 -1.08 19.88
CA ILE A 97 -2.78 0.34 19.52
C ILE A 97 -1.31 0.75 19.45
N THR A 98 -0.46 0.33 20.39
CA THR A 98 0.97 0.66 20.32
C THR A 98 1.71 0.04 19.15
N LEU A 99 1.27 -1.11 18.65
CA LEU A 99 1.84 -1.70 17.44
C LEU A 99 1.41 -0.94 16.19
N LEU A 100 0.16 -0.45 16.14
CA LEU A 100 -0.30 0.42 15.04
C LEU A 100 0.45 1.76 15.05
N THR A 101 0.67 2.37 16.22
CA THR A 101 1.40 3.64 16.31
C THR A 101 2.89 3.47 16.04
N SER A 102 3.53 2.40 16.52
CA SER A 102 4.94 2.12 16.20
C SER A 102 5.16 1.86 14.72
N LEU A 103 4.22 1.17 14.06
CA LEU A 103 4.23 0.98 12.62
C LEU A 103 4.15 2.32 11.87
N GLN A 104 3.27 3.24 12.30
CA GLN A 104 3.21 4.58 11.71
C GLN A 104 4.52 5.35 11.92
N ILE A 105 5.13 5.28 13.11
CA ILE A 105 6.41 5.96 13.39
C ILE A 105 7.50 5.46 12.42
N PHE A 106 7.64 4.14 12.25
CA PHE A 106 8.62 3.59 11.31
C PHE A 106 8.35 3.99 9.86
N LEU A 107 7.08 4.04 9.45
CA LEU A 107 6.71 4.48 8.11
C LEU A 107 7.00 5.96 7.85
N ILE A 108 6.72 6.84 8.82
CA ILE A 108 7.04 8.28 8.70
C ILE A 108 8.55 8.48 8.60
N LEU A 109 9.33 7.73 9.38
CA LEU A 109 10.79 7.76 9.30
C LEU A 109 11.31 7.19 7.98
N ALA A 110 10.70 6.12 7.45
CA ALA A 110 11.12 5.52 6.19
C ALA A 110 10.90 6.47 4.99
N PHE A 111 9.70 7.01 4.82
CA PHE A 111 9.43 7.94 3.71
C PHE A 111 10.14 9.29 3.88
N GLY A 112 10.46 9.69 5.11
CA GLY A 112 11.19 10.92 5.39
C GLY A 112 12.71 10.81 5.34
N ALA A 113 13.29 9.60 5.27
CA ALA A 113 14.73 9.42 5.39
C ALA A 113 15.51 10.01 4.21
N THR A 114 16.52 10.83 4.51
CA THR A 114 17.49 11.35 3.52
C THR A 114 18.63 10.36 3.25
N GLU A 115 19.08 9.66 4.29
CA GLU A 115 20.12 8.62 4.20
C GLU A 115 19.51 7.26 3.83
N ILE A 116 20.02 6.62 2.77
CA ILE A 116 19.44 5.35 2.27
C ILE A 116 19.59 4.22 3.30
N ILE A 117 20.66 4.22 4.11
CA ILE A 117 20.80 3.22 5.18
C ILE A 117 19.75 3.41 6.29
N MET A 118 19.38 4.65 6.60
CA MET A 118 18.29 4.92 7.54
C MET A 118 16.95 4.47 6.94
N PHE A 119 16.73 4.73 5.65
CA PHE A 119 15.59 4.18 4.94
C PHE A 119 15.53 2.65 5.05
N TYR A 120 16.65 1.94 4.83
CA TYR A 120 16.73 0.48 4.97
C TYR A 120 16.38 0.00 6.38
N ILE A 121 16.96 0.61 7.42
CA ILE A 121 16.71 0.22 8.81
C ILE A 121 15.22 0.40 9.13
N MET A 122 14.61 1.52 8.72
CA MET A 122 13.20 1.78 8.96
C MET A 122 12.29 0.88 8.11
N PHE A 123 12.68 0.61 6.86
CA PHE A 123 12.03 -0.33 5.95
C PHE A 123 11.90 -1.72 6.58
N GLU A 124 12.99 -2.25 7.16
CA GLU A 124 12.98 -3.53 7.87
C GLU A 124 12.28 -3.44 9.23
N ALA A 125 12.41 -2.33 9.95
CA ALA A 125 11.74 -2.14 11.24
C ALA A 125 10.21 -2.24 11.11
N THR A 126 9.61 -1.85 9.97
CA THR A 126 8.17 -2.05 9.73
C THR A 126 7.72 -3.50 9.76
N LEU A 127 8.63 -4.47 9.52
CA LEU A 127 8.30 -5.89 9.60
C LEU A 127 7.94 -6.34 11.01
N ILE A 128 8.53 -5.73 12.04
CA ILE A 128 8.37 -6.20 13.42
C ILE A 128 6.92 -5.96 13.89
N PRO A 129 6.35 -4.73 13.84
CA PRO A 129 4.97 -4.53 14.27
C PRO A 129 3.97 -5.29 13.39
N THR A 130 4.22 -5.38 12.08
CA THR A 130 3.32 -6.05 11.14
C THR A 130 3.27 -7.55 11.37
N LEU A 131 4.42 -8.20 11.57
CA LEU A 131 4.48 -9.62 11.91
C LEU A 131 3.71 -9.91 13.21
N VAL A 132 3.90 -9.09 14.24
CA VAL A 132 3.20 -9.26 15.52
C VAL A 132 1.69 -9.06 15.33
N ILE A 133 1.25 -8.07 14.55
CA ILE A 133 -0.18 -7.87 14.25
C ILE A 133 -0.80 -9.09 13.56
N ILE A 134 -0.13 -9.64 12.53
CA ILE A 134 -0.63 -10.80 11.76
C ILE A 134 -0.66 -12.06 12.63
N THR A 135 0.45 -12.41 13.26
CA THR A 135 0.61 -13.69 13.98
C THR A 135 -0.18 -13.75 15.28
N ARG A 136 -0.47 -12.58 15.90
CA ARG A 136 -1.18 -12.52 17.18
C ARG A 136 -2.67 -12.27 17.06
N TRP A 137 -3.10 -11.31 16.23
CA TRP A 137 -4.51 -10.91 16.07
C TRP A 137 -5.16 -11.42 14.78
N GLY A 138 -4.45 -12.22 13.96
CA GLY A 138 -5.08 -12.95 12.85
C GLY A 138 -6.08 -14.00 13.34
N ASN A 139 -7.15 -14.27 12.59
CA ASN A 139 -8.24 -15.11 13.09
C ASN A 139 -7.98 -16.62 12.96
N GLN A 140 -7.32 -17.09 11.89
CA GLN A 140 -7.13 -18.52 11.64
C GLN A 140 -5.77 -19.04 12.11
N THR A 141 -5.61 -20.36 12.12
CA THR A 141 -4.38 -21.07 12.47
C THR A 141 -3.22 -20.76 11.51
N GLU A 142 -3.50 -20.59 10.21
CA GLU A 142 -2.51 -20.32 9.17
C GLU A 142 -1.81 -18.96 9.32
N ARG A 143 -2.23 -18.11 10.26
CA ARG A 143 -1.58 -16.81 10.53
C ARG A 143 -0.09 -16.92 10.87
N LEU A 144 0.33 -18.02 11.51
CA LEU A 144 1.74 -18.27 11.83
C LEU A 144 2.54 -18.55 10.55
N ASN A 145 1.98 -19.40 9.68
CA ASN A 145 2.56 -19.72 8.39
C ASN A 145 2.58 -18.47 7.48
N ALA A 146 1.50 -17.70 7.42
CA ALA A 146 1.48 -16.44 6.68
C ALA A 146 2.55 -15.45 7.19
N GLY A 147 2.76 -15.39 8.51
CA GLY A 147 3.83 -14.61 9.13
C GLY A 147 5.23 -15.07 8.72
N THR A 148 5.50 -16.38 8.67
CA THR A 148 6.81 -16.90 8.22
C THR A 148 7.06 -16.62 6.74
N TYR A 149 6.06 -16.79 5.86
CA TYR A 149 6.16 -16.41 4.45
C TYR A 149 6.48 -14.93 4.30
N PHE A 150 5.73 -14.06 4.99
CA PHE A 150 5.96 -12.62 4.94
C PHE A 150 7.38 -12.24 5.38
N LEU A 151 7.84 -12.76 6.53
CA LEU A 151 9.15 -12.45 7.09
C LEU A 151 10.30 -12.93 6.20
N PHE A 152 10.29 -14.20 5.78
CA PHE A 152 11.43 -14.77 5.06
C PHE A 152 11.55 -14.28 3.63
N TYR A 153 10.43 -14.00 2.95
CA TYR A 153 10.48 -13.38 1.63
C TYR A 153 11.17 -12.02 1.72
N THR A 154 10.74 -11.18 2.67
CA THR A 154 11.28 -9.83 2.80
C THR A 154 12.74 -9.84 3.23
N LEU A 155 13.12 -10.65 4.22
CA LEU A 155 14.52 -10.75 4.67
C LEU A 155 15.45 -11.32 3.60
N ALA A 156 15.00 -12.34 2.85
CA ALA A 156 15.81 -12.91 1.77
C ALA A 156 16.07 -11.89 0.65
N GLY A 157 15.10 -11.02 0.36
CA GLY A 157 15.27 -9.94 -0.61
C GLY A 157 16.08 -8.76 -0.08
N SER A 158 15.98 -8.44 1.21
CA SER A 158 16.55 -7.22 1.79
C SER A 158 17.99 -7.35 2.29
N LEU A 159 18.43 -8.54 2.72
CA LEU A 159 19.84 -8.73 3.10
C LEU A 159 20.82 -8.46 1.94
N PRO A 160 20.56 -8.88 0.69
CA PRO A 160 21.35 -8.45 -0.47
C PRO A 160 21.39 -6.92 -0.66
N LEU A 161 20.27 -6.24 -0.43
CA LEU A 161 20.20 -4.78 -0.47
C LEU A 161 21.12 -4.15 0.58
N LEU A 162 21.15 -4.67 1.81
CA LEU A 162 22.07 -4.17 2.85
C LEU A 162 23.53 -4.25 2.42
N VAL A 163 23.94 -5.40 1.88
CA VAL A 163 25.33 -5.58 1.38
C VAL A 163 25.61 -4.59 0.25
N ALA A 164 24.68 -4.43 -0.69
CA ALA A 164 24.81 -3.49 -1.81
C ALA A 164 24.94 -2.03 -1.34
N LEU A 165 24.20 -1.62 -0.32
CA LEU A 165 24.27 -0.27 0.26
C LEU A 165 25.58 -0.03 1.02
N LEU A 166 26.10 -1.01 1.75
CA LEU A 166 27.39 -0.89 2.43
C LEU A 166 28.55 -0.80 1.42
N LEU A 167 28.49 -1.54 0.32
CA LEU A 167 29.44 -1.41 -0.79
C LEU A 167 29.37 0.00 -1.40
N LEU A 168 28.16 0.50 -1.65
CA LEU A 168 27.95 1.85 -2.17
C LEU A 168 28.57 2.89 -1.23
N GLN A 169 28.28 2.81 0.08
CA GLN A 169 28.84 3.71 1.09
C GLN A 169 30.38 3.73 1.09
N ASN A 170 31.03 2.59 0.91
CA ASN A 170 32.49 2.52 0.85
C ASN A 170 33.06 3.18 -0.41
N THR A 171 32.32 3.15 -1.53
CA THR A 171 32.76 3.75 -2.80
C THR A 171 32.50 5.26 -2.88
N THR A 172 31.32 5.72 -2.45
CA THR A 172 30.91 7.13 -2.56
C THR A 172 31.24 7.95 -1.31
N GLY A 173 31.52 7.29 -0.19
CA GLY A 173 31.71 7.92 1.12
C GLY A 173 30.42 8.43 1.78
N THR A 174 29.30 8.52 1.05
CA THR A 174 28.00 8.98 1.57
C THR A 174 26.82 8.22 0.94
N LEU A 175 25.76 8.01 1.71
CA LEU A 175 24.50 7.41 1.27
C LEU A 175 23.33 8.41 1.25
N SER A 176 23.63 9.70 1.35
CA SER A 176 22.59 10.73 1.38
C SER A 176 22.01 10.89 -0.02
N LEU A 177 20.68 10.78 -0.15
CA LEU A 177 19.97 10.94 -1.42
C LEU A 177 20.23 12.32 -2.07
N LEU A 178 20.50 13.32 -1.24
CA LEU A 178 20.80 14.69 -1.65
C LEU A 178 22.18 14.81 -2.31
N THR A 179 23.21 14.18 -1.74
CA THR A 179 24.59 14.27 -2.24
C THR A 179 24.86 13.26 -3.36
N LEU A 180 24.25 12.07 -3.29
CA LEU A 180 24.47 11.00 -4.27
C LEU A 180 24.10 11.39 -5.70
N GLN A 181 23.11 12.28 -5.89
CA GLN A 181 22.73 12.80 -7.20
C GLN A 181 23.87 13.56 -7.91
N TYR A 182 24.84 14.08 -7.14
CA TYR A 182 26.00 14.81 -7.67
C TYR A 182 27.26 13.95 -7.74
N SER A 183 27.16 12.65 -7.42
CA SER A 183 28.30 11.73 -7.55
C SER A 183 28.61 11.43 -9.02
N ALA A 184 29.88 11.12 -9.31
CA ALA A 184 30.28 10.75 -10.67
C ALA A 184 29.57 9.46 -11.11
N PRO A 185 29.16 9.35 -12.38
CA PRO A 185 28.50 8.15 -12.87
C PRO A 185 29.41 6.94 -12.72
N PHE A 186 28.86 5.83 -12.21
CA PHE A 186 29.62 4.59 -12.07
C PHE A 186 29.81 3.92 -13.43
N HIS A 187 31.04 3.49 -13.72
CA HIS A 187 31.32 2.58 -14.82
C HIS A 187 31.01 1.14 -14.39
N LEU A 188 29.80 0.67 -14.69
CA LEU A 188 29.26 -0.61 -14.21
C LEU A 188 29.14 -1.62 -15.37
N GLU A 189 30.23 -2.30 -15.72
CA GLU A 189 30.24 -3.28 -16.84
C GLU A 189 30.43 -4.74 -16.39
N SER A 190 30.95 -4.95 -15.18
CA SER A 190 31.32 -6.29 -14.72
C SER A 190 30.11 -7.14 -14.32
N PHE A 191 30.30 -8.46 -14.26
CA PHE A 191 29.27 -9.36 -13.72
C PHE A 191 28.94 -9.05 -12.25
N GLY A 192 29.92 -8.57 -11.48
CA GLY A 192 29.72 -8.12 -10.11
C GLY A 192 28.75 -6.95 -10.02
N ASP A 193 28.83 -6.01 -10.97
CA ASP A 193 27.93 -4.85 -11.03
C ASP A 193 26.49 -5.25 -11.37
N LYS A 194 26.32 -6.26 -12.24
CA LYS A 194 25.00 -6.83 -12.55
C LYS A 194 24.38 -7.51 -11.32
N LEU A 195 25.18 -8.21 -10.51
CA LEU A 195 24.73 -8.79 -9.24
C LEU A 195 24.42 -7.72 -8.19
N TRP A 196 25.23 -6.66 -8.13
CA TRP A 196 24.99 -5.52 -7.25
C TRP A 196 23.67 -4.82 -7.60
N TRP A 197 23.43 -4.57 -8.89
CA TRP A 197 22.15 -4.02 -9.39
C TRP A 197 20.96 -4.89 -8.98
N ALA A 198 21.08 -6.21 -9.13
CA ALA A 198 20.05 -7.15 -8.69
C ALA A 198 19.86 -7.07 -7.16
N GLY A 199 20.94 -7.01 -6.38
CA GLY A 199 20.92 -6.80 -4.93
C GLY A 199 20.18 -5.53 -4.51
N CYS A 200 20.36 -4.44 -5.25
CA CYS A 200 19.64 -3.18 -5.01
C CYS A 200 18.13 -3.27 -5.26
N LEU A 201 17.68 -4.05 -6.24
CA LEU A 201 16.26 -4.07 -6.64
C LEU A 201 15.43 -5.21 -6.02
N LEU A 202 16.04 -6.36 -5.73
CA LEU A 202 15.32 -7.56 -5.29
C LEU A 202 14.44 -7.29 -4.05
N ALA A 203 14.94 -6.56 -3.06
CA ALA A 203 14.19 -6.21 -1.86
C ALA A 203 12.87 -5.48 -2.19
N PHE A 204 12.92 -4.53 -3.11
CA PHE A 204 11.77 -3.73 -3.52
C PHE A 204 10.80 -4.53 -4.38
N LEU A 205 11.30 -5.42 -5.26
CA LEU A 205 10.47 -6.33 -6.06
C LEU A 205 9.80 -7.42 -5.23
N VAL A 206 10.34 -7.77 -4.06
CA VAL A 206 9.64 -8.65 -3.12
C VAL A 206 8.52 -7.90 -2.38
N LYS A 207 8.77 -6.66 -1.95
CA LYS A 207 7.78 -5.81 -1.25
C LYS A 207 6.67 -5.29 -2.16
N MET A 208 7.00 -4.87 -3.38
CA MET A 208 6.07 -4.69 -4.48
C MET A 208 5.97 -6.02 -5.21
N PRO A 209 5.12 -6.93 -4.74
CA PRO A 209 5.21 -8.34 -5.09
C PRO A 209 5.16 -8.53 -6.59
N LEU A 210 6.33 -8.73 -7.20
CA LEU A 210 6.41 -9.08 -8.59
C LEU A 210 5.77 -10.47 -8.76
N TYR A 211 5.18 -10.70 -9.91
CA TYR A 211 4.74 -12.03 -10.28
C TYR A 211 5.89 -13.05 -10.13
N GLY A 212 5.58 -14.24 -9.61
CA GLY A 212 6.58 -15.20 -9.12
C GLY A 212 6.86 -15.09 -7.61
N VAL A 213 7.11 -13.88 -7.08
CA VAL A 213 7.47 -13.66 -5.66
C VAL A 213 6.27 -13.21 -4.81
N HIS A 214 5.10 -13.04 -5.43
CA HIS A 214 3.86 -12.55 -4.80
C HIS A 214 3.14 -13.49 -3.82
N LEU A 215 3.56 -14.75 -3.66
CA LEU A 215 2.80 -15.78 -2.93
C LEU A 215 2.59 -15.45 -1.44
N TRP A 216 3.45 -14.62 -0.85
CA TRP A 216 3.29 -14.18 0.54
C TRP A 216 2.07 -13.26 0.71
N LEU A 217 1.72 -12.46 -0.31
CA LEU A 217 0.72 -11.41 -0.19
C LEU A 217 -0.70 -11.99 0.03
N PRO A 218 -1.23 -12.92 -0.79
CA PRO A 218 -2.56 -13.49 -0.55
C PRO A 218 -2.68 -14.11 0.83
N LYS A 219 -1.65 -14.81 1.32
CA LYS A 219 -1.64 -15.39 2.67
C LYS A 219 -1.63 -14.32 3.76
N ALA A 220 -0.74 -13.32 3.65
CA ALA A 220 -0.61 -12.26 4.63
C ALA A 220 -1.90 -11.43 4.77
N HIS A 221 -2.52 -11.03 3.66
CA HIS A 221 -3.76 -10.24 3.70
C HIS A 221 -4.98 -11.02 4.20
N VAL A 222 -5.09 -12.29 3.79
CA VAL A 222 -6.24 -13.12 4.14
C VAL A 222 -6.24 -13.43 5.64
N GLU A 223 -5.06 -13.66 6.22
CA GLU A 223 -4.91 -14.02 7.63
C GLU A 223 -4.69 -12.84 8.59
N ALA A 224 -4.34 -11.66 8.08
CA ALA A 224 -4.26 -10.45 8.89
C ALA A 224 -5.63 -10.00 9.44
N PRO A 225 -5.66 -9.37 10.63
CA PRO A 225 -6.81 -8.59 11.06
C PRO A 225 -7.01 -7.39 10.13
N ILE A 226 -8.16 -6.73 10.23
CA ILE A 226 -8.54 -5.65 9.30
C ILE A 226 -7.49 -4.53 9.22
N ALA A 227 -6.99 -4.01 10.35
CA ALA A 227 -5.96 -2.96 10.32
C ALA A 227 -4.66 -3.44 9.66
N GLY A 228 -4.26 -4.70 9.90
CA GLY A 228 -3.11 -5.32 9.23
C GLY A 228 -3.29 -5.36 7.71
N SER A 229 -4.46 -5.82 7.24
CA SER A 229 -4.75 -5.84 5.80
C SER A 229 -4.81 -4.43 5.18
N MET A 230 -5.31 -3.42 5.92
CA MET A 230 -5.35 -2.03 5.46
C MET A 230 -3.94 -1.46 5.29
N ILE A 231 -3.05 -1.60 6.27
CA ILE A 231 -1.70 -1.02 6.19
C ILE A 231 -0.79 -1.77 5.23
N LEU A 232 -0.94 -3.10 5.15
CA LEU A 232 -0.30 -3.90 4.11
C LEU A 232 -0.66 -3.36 2.75
N ALA A 233 -1.96 -3.20 2.47
CA ALA A 233 -2.44 -2.80 1.16
C ALA A 233 -2.10 -1.35 0.84
N ALA A 234 -2.38 -0.43 1.76
CA ALA A 234 -2.31 0.99 1.50
C ALA A 234 -0.88 1.52 1.45
N VAL A 235 0.02 1.03 2.31
CA VAL A 235 1.32 1.67 2.54
C VAL A 235 2.50 0.71 2.37
N LEU A 236 2.46 -0.50 2.93
CA LEU A 236 3.66 -1.36 2.95
C LEU A 236 4.08 -1.85 1.56
N LEU A 237 3.13 -2.03 0.64
CA LEU A 237 3.47 -2.29 -0.77
C LEU A 237 4.14 -1.05 -1.40
N LYS A 238 3.70 0.16 -1.04
CA LYS A 238 4.16 1.43 -1.64
C LYS A 238 5.56 1.79 -1.18
N LEU A 239 5.97 1.32 -0.01
CA LEU A 239 7.34 1.40 0.47
C LEU A 239 8.33 0.72 -0.49
N GLY A 240 7.91 -0.36 -1.18
CA GLY A 240 8.68 -0.97 -2.25
C GLY A 240 8.84 -0.04 -3.46
N GLY A 241 7.74 0.55 -3.94
CA GLY A 241 7.75 1.48 -5.08
C GLY A 241 8.54 2.76 -4.79
N TYR A 242 8.40 3.30 -3.58
CA TYR A 242 9.19 4.41 -3.08
C TYR A 242 10.69 4.10 -3.11
N GLY A 243 11.11 2.97 -2.53
CA GLY A 243 12.52 2.57 -2.50
C GLY A 243 13.07 2.35 -3.92
N MET A 244 12.26 1.75 -4.79
CA MET A 244 12.61 1.56 -6.19
C MET A 244 12.82 2.89 -6.91
N MET A 245 11.88 3.84 -6.81
CA MET A 245 12.03 5.18 -7.41
C MET A 245 13.29 5.92 -6.92
N ARG A 246 13.63 5.79 -5.62
CA ARG A 246 14.84 6.40 -5.05
C ARG A 246 16.13 5.76 -5.54
N MET A 247 16.16 4.44 -5.67
CA MET A 247 17.35 3.72 -6.09
C MET A 247 17.57 3.78 -7.60
N MET A 248 16.51 3.90 -8.40
CA MET A 248 16.61 3.89 -9.86
C MET A 248 17.51 4.98 -10.43
N THR A 249 17.58 6.16 -9.79
CA THR A 249 18.46 7.24 -10.22
C THR A 249 19.95 6.89 -10.07
N LEU A 250 20.30 5.95 -9.17
CA LEU A 250 21.67 5.50 -8.92
C LEU A 250 22.08 4.34 -9.83
N LEU A 251 21.11 3.63 -10.39
CA LEU A 251 21.33 2.38 -11.11
C LEU A 251 21.47 2.58 -12.63
N GLU A 252 21.34 3.81 -13.12
CA GLU A 252 21.59 4.14 -14.52
C GLU A 252 23.09 4.08 -14.84
N PRO A 253 23.50 3.57 -16.03
CA PRO A 253 22.67 3.17 -17.18
C PRO A 253 22.24 1.68 -17.21
N LEU A 254 22.72 0.84 -16.30
CA LEU A 254 22.49 -0.62 -16.30
C LEU A 254 21.01 -1.03 -16.32
N THR A 255 20.14 -0.21 -15.73
CA THR A 255 18.68 -0.41 -15.73
C THR A 255 18.11 -0.61 -17.13
N LYS A 256 18.67 0.05 -18.15
CA LYS A 256 18.20 -0.05 -19.54
C LYS A 256 18.37 -1.46 -20.11
N GLU A 257 19.38 -2.21 -19.68
CA GLU A 257 19.66 -3.56 -20.17
C GLU A 257 19.05 -4.65 -19.28
N LEU A 258 19.03 -4.45 -17.97
CA LEU A 258 18.63 -5.50 -17.01
C LEU A 258 17.14 -5.48 -16.64
N SER A 259 16.40 -4.42 -16.99
CA SER A 259 14.97 -4.28 -16.62
C SER A 259 14.02 -5.20 -17.39
N TYR A 260 14.37 -5.63 -18.61
CA TYR A 260 13.51 -6.44 -19.49
C TYR A 260 12.83 -7.64 -18.81
N PRO A 261 13.53 -8.58 -18.13
CA PRO A 261 12.88 -9.73 -17.51
C PRO A 261 11.83 -9.32 -16.46
N PHE A 262 12.09 -8.28 -15.68
CA PHE A 262 11.16 -7.81 -14.67
C PHE A 262 9.95 -7.10 -15.28
N ILE A 263 10.12 -6.36 -16.38
CA ILE A 263 9.00 -5.78 -17.13
C ILE A 263 8.09 -6.89 -17.68
N VAL A 264 8.67 -7.96 -18.24
CA VAL A 264 7.90 -9.10 -18.76
C VAL A 264 7.12 -9.79 -17.63
N PHE A 265 7.75 -10.04 -16.48
CA PHE A 265 7.05 -10.61 -15.33
C PHE A 265 5.96 -9.68 -14.78
N ALA A 266 6.18 -8.37 -14.78
CA ALA A 266 5.19 -7.40 -14.35
C ALA A 266 3.95 -7.44 -15.26
N LEU A 267 4.14 -7.31 -16.58
CA LEU A 267 3.04 -7.28 -17.56
C LEU A 267 2.30 -8.61 -17.65
N TRP A 268 3.02 -9.73 -17.69
CA TRP A 268 2.40 -11.06 -17.65
C TRP A 268 1.67 -11.30 -16.32
N GLY A 269 2.25 -10.80 -15.23
CA GLY A 269 1.68 -10.83 -13.90
C GLY A 269 0.32 -10.15 -13.82
N VAL A 270 0.14 -9.00 -14.46
CA VAL A 270 -1.14 -8.28 -14.51
C VAL A 270 -2.26 -9.18 -15.07
N ILE A 271 -1.98 -9.86 -16.18
CA ILE A 271 -2.95 -10.77 -16.83
C ILE A 271 -3.22 -11.99 -15.95
N MET A 272 -2.16 -12.65 -15.48
CA MET A 272 -2.30 -13.90 -14.73
C MET A 272 -2.99 -13.69 -13.39
N THR A 273 -2.60 -12.69 -12.62
CA THR A 273 -3.23 -12.38 -11.33
C THR A 273 -4.66 -11.86 -11.51
N GLY A 274 -4.93 -11.09 -12.56
CA GLY A 274 -6.31 -10.74 -12.95
C GLY A 274 -7.17 -11.96 -13.26
N SER A 275 -6.63 -12.92 -14.02
CA SER A 275 -7.35 -14.17 -14.35
C SER A 275 -7.61 -15.05 -13.12
N ILE A 276 -6.70 -15.03 -12.15
CA ILE A 276 -6.87 -15.67 -10.85
C ILE A 276 -8.05 -15.03 -10.12
N CYS A 277 -8.15 -13.70 -10.10
CA CYS A 277 -9.24 -12.97 -9.43
C CYS A 277 -10.64 -13.42 -9.91
N LEU A 278 -10.82 -13.68 -11.21
CA LEU A 278 -12.10 -14.15 -11.77
C LEU A 278 -12.57 -15.49 -11.19
N ARG A 279 -11.66 -16.32 -10.70
CA ARG A 279 -11.95 -17.65 -10.15
C ARG A 279 -11.85 -17.72 -8.63
N GLN A 280 -11.56 -16.60 -7.96
CA GLN A 280 -11.42 -16.61 -6.50
C GLN A 280 -12.77 -16.75 -5.80
N THR A 281 -12.84 -17.71 -4.86
CA THR A 281 -13.99 -17.89 -3.97
C THR A 281 -13.92 -17.00 -2.74
N ASP A 282 -12.70 -16.71 -2.27
CA ASP A 282 -12.45 -15.94 -1.06
C ASP A 282 -12.32 -14.46 -1.38
N LEU A 283 -13.20 -13.65 -0.79
CA LEU A 283 -13.30 -12.23 -1.12
C LEU A 283 -12.03 -11.44 -0.73
N LYS A 284 -11.45 -11.70 0.45
CA LYS A 284 -10.17 -11.07 0.84
C LYS A 284 -9.02 -11.48 -0.08
N SER A 285 -9.03 -12.73 -0.57
CA SER A 285 -8.00 -13.21 -1.49
C SER A 285 -8.13 -12.55 -2.86
N LEU A 286 -9.36 -12.34 -3.35
CA LEU A 286 -9.61 -11.62 -4.60
C LEU A 286 -9.02 -10.21 -4.53
N ILE A 287 -9.29 -9.48 -3.45
CA ILE A 287 -8.75 -8.13 -3.25
C ILE A 287 -7.21 -8.17 -3.17
N ALA A 288 -6.64 -9.17 -2.48
CA ALA A 288 -5.19 -9.37 -2.42
C ALA A 288 -4.57 -9.60 -3.82
N TYR A 289 -5.12 -10.49 -4.64
CA TYR A 289 -4.63 -10.71 -6.00
C TYR A 289 -4.82 -9.49 -6.90
N SER A 290 -5.91 -8.72 -6.75
CA SER A 290 -6.05 -7.45 -7.47
C SER A 290 -4.98 -6.43 -7.07
N SER A 291 -4.51 -6.44 -5.82
CA SER A 291 -3.40 -5.57 -5.43
C SER A 291 -2.09 -5.96 -6.11
N VAL A 292 -1.86 -7.26 -6.35
CA VAL A 292 -0.71 -7.73 -7.13
C VAL A 292 -0.81 -7.26 -8.59
N SER A 293 -1.99 -7.29 -9.20
CA SER A 293 -2.17 -6.81 -10.58
C SER A 293 -1.90 -5.31 -10.71
N HIS A 294 -2.49 -4.47 -9.85
CA HIS A 294 -2.26 -3.02 -9.91
C HIS A 294 -0.81 -2.64 -9.55
N MET A 295 -0.18 -3.28 -8.56
CA MET A 295 1.24 -3.02 -8.26
C MET A 295 2.18 -3.56 -9.35
N GLY A 296 1.77 -4.57 -10.13
CA GLY A 296 2.47 -5.00 -11.33
C GLY A 296 2.57 -3.91 -12.39
N LEU A 297 1.49 -3.15 -12.63
CA LEU A 297 1.52 -1.96 -13.48
C LEU A 297 2.47 -0.89 -12.94
N VAL A 298 2.43 -0.63 -11.63
CA VAL A 298 3.36 0.31 -10.97
C VAL A 298 4.82 -0.11 -11.19
N ALA A 299 5.16 -1.39 -11.01
CA ALA A 299 6.51 -1.89 -11.25
C ALA A 299 6.94 -1.70 -12.71
N GLY A 300 6.05 -1.98 -13.68
CA GLY A 300 6.32 -1.73 -15.10
C GLY A 300 6.57 -0.26 -15.41
N GLY A 301 5.76 0.66 -14.85
CA GLY A 301 5.91 2.10 -15.02
C GLY A 301 7.22 2.65 -14.45
N ILE A 302 7.63 2.16 -13.27
CA ILE A 302 8.90 2.56 -12.62
C ILE A 302 10.11 2.04 -13.41
N LEU A 303 10.07 0.81 -13.93
CA LEU A 303 11.19 0.19 -14.66
C LEU A 303 11.53 0.88 -15.99
N ILE A 304 10.57 1.58 -16.61
CA ILE A 304 10.79 2.33 -17.86
C ILE A 304 11.50 3.66 -17.61
N GLN A 305 11.47 4.19 -16.39
CA GLN A 305 12.15 5.43 -15.99
C GLN A 305 11.76 6.66 -16.82
N THR A 306 10.52 6.71 -17.35
CA THR A 306 10.00 7.92 -18.00
C THR A 306 9.25 8.78 -16.99
N PRO A 307 9.20 10.11 -17.18
CA PRO A 307 8.49 10.99 -16.26
C PRO A 307 7.00 10.61 -16.14
N TRP A 308 6.34 10.36 -17.27
CA TRP A 308 4.96 9.86 -17.28
C TRP A 308 4.79 8.53 -16.54
N GLY A 309 5.78 7.63 -16.62
CA GLY A 309 5.77 6.35 -15.92
C GLY A 309 5.87 6.53 -14.40
N PHE A 310 6.76 7.40 -13.93
CA PHE A 310 6.91 7.71 -12.50
C PHE A 310 5.72 8.48 -11.92
N SER A 311 5.21 9.50 -12.63
CA SER A 311 4.02 10.23 -12.20
C SER A 311 2.80 9.31 -12.13
N GLY A 312 2.59 8.48 -13.17
CA GLY A 312 1.51 7.50 -13.21
C GLY A 312 1.63 6.46 -12.09
N ALA A 313 2.84 5.97 -11.83
CA ALA A 313 3.13 5.05 -10.73
C ALA A 313 2.79 5.66 -9.36
N LEU A 314 3.14 6.92 -9.11
CA LEU A 314 2.85 7.59 -7.85
C LEU A 314 1.35 7.82 -7.64
N ILE A 315 0.66 8.33 -8.66
CA ILE A 315 -0.80 8.50 -8.65
C ILE A 315 -1.49 7.17 -8.37
N LEU A 316 -1.11 6.11 -9.10
CA LEU A 316 -1.70 4.78 -8.92
C LEU A 316 -1.38 4.19 -7.55
N MET A 317 -0.19 4.40 -7.00
CA MET A 317 0.17 3.97 -5.65
C MET A 317 -0.78 4.55 -4.58
N ILE A 318 -1.07 5.85 -4.66
CA ILE A 318 -1.93 6.54 -3.68
C ILE A 318 -3.39 6.13 -3.87
N ALA A 319 -3.86 6.18 -5.13
CA ALA A 319 -5.24 5.90 -5.48
C ALA A 319 -5.61 4.42 -5.21
N HIS A 320 -4.72 3.49 -5.59
CA HIS A 320 -4.84 2.09 -5.22
C HIS A 320 -4.76 1.88 -3.70
N GLY A 321 -3.94 2.66 -2.98
CA GLY A 321 -3.83 2.58 -1.53
C GLY A 321 -5.15 2.86 -0.81
N LEU A 322 -5.87 3.91 -1.21
CA LEU A 322 -7.19 4.25 -0.67
C LEU A 322 -8.29 3.27 -1.10
N THR A 323 -8.28 2.83 -2.36
CA THR A 323 -9.31 1.93 -2.90
C THR A 323 -9.20 0.50 -2.35
N SER A 324 -7.99 -0.07 -2.32
CA SER A 324 -7.76 -1.41 -1.77
C SER A 324 -8.07 -1.47 -0.27
N SER A 325 -7.69 -0.47 0.51
CA SER A 325 -8.04 -0.39 1.93
C SER A 325 -9.56 -0.29 2.14
N ALA A 326 -10.27 0.53 1.35
CA ALA A 326 -11.73 0.58 1.37
C ALA A 326 -12.37 -0.79 1.08
N LEU A 327 -11.88 -1.51 0.06
CA LEU A 327 -12.36 -2.85 -0.29
C LEU A 327 -12.10 -3.87 0.82
N PHE A 328 -10.94 -3.85 1.48
CA PHE A 328 -10.69 -4.71 2.64
C PHE A 328 -11.62 -4.38 3.81
N CYS A 329 -11.99 -3.12 4.00
CA CYS A 329 -12.95 -2.73 5.03
C CYS A 329 -14.37 -3.19 4.70
N LEU A 330 -14.81 -3.06 3.45
CA LEU A 330 -16.08 -3.60 2.98
C LEU A 330 -16.13 -5.13 3.08
N ALA A 331 -15.02 -5.81 2.79
CA ALA A 331 -14.86 -7.24 3.05
C ALA A 331 -15.07 -7.57 4.54
N ASN A 332 -14.51 -6.75 5.42
CA ASN A 332 -14.61 -6.93 6.85
C ASN A 332 -16.03 -6.70 7.37
N THR A 333 -16.80 -5.74 6.84
CA THR A 333 -18.20 -5.54 7.25
C THR A 333 -19.06 -6.77 6.93
N ASN A 334 -18.79 -7.45 5.82
CA ASN A 334 -19.46 -8.72 5.51
C ASN A 334 -18.99 -9.85 6.44
N TYR A 335 -17.68 -9.90 6.73
CA TYR A 335 -17.10 -10.91 7.61
C TYR A 335 -17.58 -10.78 9.07
N GLU A 336 -17.73 -9.56 9.60
CA GLU A 336 -18.24 -9.33 10.97
C GLU A 336 -19.68 -9.82 11.16
N ARG A 337 -20.45 -9.98 10.06
CA ARG A 337 -21.84 -10.48 10.10
C ARG A 337 -21.96 -11.96 9.78
N THR A 338 -21.21 -12.44 8.80
CA THR A 338 -21.34 -13.81 8.26
C THR A 338 -20.30 -14.77 8.81
N HIS A 339 -19.26 -14.26 9.48
CA HIS A 339 -18.09 -15.01 9.98
C HIS A 339 -17.40 -15.90 8.93
N SER A 340 -17.66 -15.66 7.64
CA SER A 340 -17.10 -16.40 6.53
C SER A 340 -16.51 -15.44 5.50
N ARG A 341 -15.43 -15.88 4.84
CA ARG A 341 -14.72 -15.10 3.81
C ARG A 341 -15.22 -15.43 2.39
N THR A 342 -16.08 -16.43 2.27
CA THR A 342 -16.54 -16.98 1.00
C THR A 342 -17.58 -16.07 0.35
N MET A 343 -17.27 -15.59 -0.85
CA MET A 343 -18.08 -14.61 -1.57
C MET A 343 -19.50 -15.09 -1.85
N VAL A 344 -19.67 -16.38 -2.14
CA VAL A 344 -20.96 -16.99 -2.49
C VAL A 344 -21.94 -17.00 -1.32
N LEU A 345 -21.46 -17.03 -0.07
CA LEU A 345 -22.33 -16.99 1.10
C LEU A 345 -22.91 -15.59 1.34
N ALA A 346 -22.20 -14.55 0.94
CA ALA A 346 -22.61 -13.15 1.13
C ALA A 346 -23.25 -12.55 -0.14
N ARG A 347 -24.27 -13.22 -0.70
CA ARG A 347 -25.01 -12.80 -1.91
C ARG A 347 -26.22 -11.92 -1.60
N GLY A 348 -26.61 -11.07 -2.55
CA GLY A 348 -27.87 -10.31 -2.49
C GLY A 348 -27.93 -9.21 -1.43
N LEU A 349 -26.78 -8.77 -0.89
CA LEU A 349 -26.73 -7.85 0.24
C LEU A 349 -27.35 -6.45 -0.04
N GLN A 350 -27.53 -6.07 -1.31
CA GLN A 350 -28.18 -4.81 -1.68
C GLN A 350 -29.61 -4.68 -1.13
N MET A 351 -30.34 -5.80 -1.04
CA MET A 351 -31.72 -5.80 -0.55
C MET A 351 -31.82 -5.52 0.96
N VAL A 352 -30.77 -5.87 1.72
CA VAL A 352 -30.74 -5.69 3.19
C VAL A 352 -30.00 -4.42 3.58
N LEU A 353 -28.88 -4.11 2.91
CA LEU A 353 -27.96 -3.03 3.26
C LEU A 353 -27.76 -2.08 2.05
N PRO A 354 -28.78 -1.32 1.64
CA PRO A 354 -28.73 -0.53 0.40
C PRO A 354 -27.64 0.55 0.43
N LEU A 355 -27.45 1.24 1.56
CA LEU A 355 -26.39 2.25 1.69
C LEU A 355 -24.99 1.62 1.72
N MET A 356 -24.85 0.37 2.21
CA MET A 356 -23.57 -0.34 2.08
C MET A 356 -23.31 -0.74 0.63
N ALA A 357 -24.34 -1.13 -0.11
CA ALA A 357 -24.23 -1.45 -1.52
C ALA A 357 -23.79 -0.25 -2.37
N THR A 358 -24.20 0.99 -2.04
CA THR A 358 -23.68 2.19 -2.73
C THR A 358 -22.19 2.38 -2.49
N TRP A 359 -21.70 2.10 -1.28
CA TRP A 359 -20.26 2.14 -0.98
C TRP A 359 -19.48 1.05 -1.73
N TRP A 360 -20.01 -0.17 -1.79
CA TRP A 360 -19.48 -1.24 -2.63
C TRP A 360 -19.39 -0.84 -4.10
N PHE A 361 -20.45 -0.19 -4.60
CA PHE A 361 -20.48 0.26 -5.99
C PHE A 361 -19.38 1.28 -6.27
N ILE A 362 -19.28 2.35 -5.47
CA ILE A 362 -18.25 3.39 -5.65
C ILE A 362 -16.83 2.79 -5.52
N ALA A 363 -16.59 1.92 -4.54
CA ALA A 363 -15.29 1.26 -4.38
C ALA A 363 -14.96 0.34 -5.56
N SER A 364 -15.95 -0.38 -6.11
CA SER A 364 -15.75 -1.23 -7.30
C SER A 364 -15.47 -0.40 -8.56
N LEU A 365 -16.15 0.74 -8.72
CA LEU A 365 -15.90 1.70 -9.81
C LEU A 365 -14.50 2.30 -9.72
N ALA A 366 -14.04 2.59 -8.51
CA ALA A 366 -12.68 3.06 -8.29
C ALA A 366 -11.64 1.97 -8.63
N ASN A 367 -11.90 0.72 -8.25
CA ASN A 367 -11.01 -0.40 -8.54
C ASN A 367 -10.87 -0.71 -10.04
N LEU A 368 -11.93 -0.54 -10.83
CA LEU A 368 -11.88 -0.68 -12.29
C LEU A 368 -11.38 0.57 -13.03
N ALA A 369 -10.94 1.59 -12.29
CA ALA A 369 -10.44 2.84 -12.83
C ALA A 369 -11.48 3.59 -13.70
N LEU A 370 -12.67 3.89 -13.14
CA LEU A 370 -13.66 4.70 -13.84
C LEU A 370 -13.19 6.17 -13.99
N PRO A 371 -13.35 6.82 -15.16
CA PRO A 371 -13.16 8.27 -15.28
C PRO A 371 -14.20 9.03 -14.43
N PRO A 372 -13.84 10.11 -13.71
CA PRO A 372 -12.54 10.82 -13.63
C PRO A 372 -11.69 10.47 -12.39
N LEU A 373 -11.79 9.24 -11.84
CA LEU A 373 -11.09 8.88 -10.60
C LEU A 373 -9.55 8.81 -10.79
N PRO A 374 -8.75 9.11 -9.74
CA PRO A 374 -7.28 9.11 -9.84
C PRO A 374 -6.68 7.75 -10.25
N ASN A 375 -7.37 6.63 -9.96
CA ASN A 375 -6.96 5.30 -10.42
C ASN A 375 -6.76 5.27 -11.95
N LEU A 376 -7.69 5.84 -12.72
CA LEU A 376 -7.58 5.89 -14.18
C LEU A 376 -6.43 6.79 -14.63
N MET A 377 -6.27 7.94 -13.99
CA MET A 377 -5.19 8.87 -14.33
C MET A 377 -3.83 8.17 -14.20
N GLY A 378 -3.60 7.45 -13.10
CA GLY A 378 -2.39 6.67 -12.90
C GLY A 378 -2.23 5.55 -13.92
N GLU A 379 -3.26 4.72 -14.13
CA GLU A 379 -3.21 3.61 -15.09
C GLU A 379 -2.97 4.08 -16.52
N LEU A 380 -3.64 5.15 -16.96
CA LEU A 380 -3.51 5.68 -18.31
C LEU A 380 -2.11 6.26 -18.56
N MET A 381 -1.52 6.98 -17.59
CA MET A 381 -0.13 7.47 -17.70
C MET A 381 0.89 6.34 -17.78
N ILE A 382 0.67 5.24 -17.05
CA ILE A 382 1.52 4.04 -17.13
C ILE A 382 1.35 3.35 -18.49
N ILE A 383 0.12 3.24 -19.00
CA ILE A 383 -0.15 2.62 -20.30
C ILE A 383 0.47 3.43 -21.44
N THR A 384 0.39 4.77 -21.40
CA THR A 384 1.00 5.62 -22.44
C THR A 384 2.53 5.57 -22.42
N SER A 385 3.14 5.54 -21.23
CA SER A 385 4.59 5.37 -21.11
C SER A 385 5.07 4.00 -21.58
N LEU A 386 4.34 2.92 -21.25
CA LEU A 386 4.60 1.57 -21.76
C LEU A 386 4.44 1.47 -23.29
N PHE A 387 3.41 2.12 -23.83
CA PHE A 387 3.18 2.15 -25.28
C PHE A 387 4.33 2.84 -26.02
N ASN A 388 4.83 3.96 -25.47
CA ASN A 388 6.00 4.65 -26.00
C ASN A 388 7.28 3.80 -25.90
N TRP A 389 7.40 2.95 -24.88
CA TRP A 389 8.53 2.03 -24.74
C TRP A 389 8.47 0.88 -25.76
N SER A 390 7.33 0.21 -25.89
CA SER A 390 7.05 -0.64 -27.05
C SER A 390 5.55 -0.81 -27.30
N PRO A 391 5.09 -0.72 -28.57
CA PRO A 391 3.66 -0.72 -28.90
C PRO A 391 2.96 -2.05 -28.57
N TRP A 392 3.70 -3.16 -28.55
CA TRP A 392 3.18 -4.48 -28.20
C TRP A 392 2.64 -4.55 -26.76
N THR A 393 3.14 -3.70 -25.85
CA THR A 393 2.66 -3.67 -24.46
C THR A 393 1.18 -3.30 -24.36
N LEU A 394 0.62 -2.57 -25.34
CA LEU A 394 -0.79 -2.17 -25.35
C LEU A 394 -1.73 -3.37 -25.37
N VAL A 395 -1.35 -4.46 -26.05
CA VAL A 395 -2.16 -5.69 -26.08
C VAL A 395 -2.22 -6.30 -24.68
N LEU A 396 -1.09 -6.33 -23.96
CA LEU A 396 -1.02 -6.91 -22.62
C LEU A 396 -1.72 -6.04 -21.59
N THR A 397 -1.48 -4.73 -21.60
CA THR A 397 -2.09 -3.80 -20.66
C THR A 397 -3.59 -3.63 -20.94
N GLY A 398 -4.01 -3.56 -22.20
CA GLY A 398 -5.41 -3.50 -22.60
C GLY A 398 -6.20 -4.77 -22.25
N ALA A 399 -5.59 -5.96 -22.40
CA ALA A 399 -6.18 -7.19 -21.89
C ALA A 399 -6.26 -7.18 -20.36
N GLY A 400 -5.22 -6.66 -19.70
CA GLY A 400 -5.18 -6.47 -18.25
C GLY A 400 -6.34 -5.62 -17.73
N THR A 401 -6.57 -4.44 -18.31
CA THR A 401 -7.67 -3.54 -17.90
C THR A 401 -9.05 -4.12 -18.19
N LEU A 402 -9.21 -4.90 -19.26
CA LEU A 402 -10.46 -5.62 -19.50
C LEU A 402 -10.72 -6.67 -18.41
N ILE A 403 -9.68 -7.40 -18.00
CA ILE A 403 -9.78 -8.38 -16.90
C ILE A 403 -10.05 -7.67 -15.56
N THR A 404 -9.46 -6.49 -15.31
CA THR A 404 -9.74 -5.71 -14.09
C THR A 404 -11.19 -5.26 -14.00
N ALA A 405 -11.78 -4.81 -15.11
CA ALA A 405 -13.22 -4.54 -15.19
C ALA A 405 -14.04 -5.82 -14.96
N GLY A 406 -13.61 -6.95 -15.51
CA GLY A 406 -14.26 -8.25 -15.32
C GLY A 406 -14.36 -8.68 -13.86
N TYR A 407 -13.24 -8.73 -13.13
CA TYR A 407 -13.26 -9.23 -11.74
C TYR A 407 -13.88 -8.24 -10.75
N SER A 408 -13.76 -6.93 -10.99
CA SER A 408 -14.31 -5.90 -10.11
C SER A 408 -15.84 -5.88 -10.16
N LEU A 409 -16.41 -5.98 -11.36
CA LEU A 409 -17.85 -6.13 -11.55
C LEU A 409 -18.33 -7.50 -11.06
N TYR A 410 -17.58 -8.57 -11.29
CA TYR A 410 -17.90 -9.89 -10.73
C TYR A 410 -17.99 -9.85 -9.20
N MET A 411 -17.02 -9.25 -8.52
CA MET A 411 -17.03 -9.05 -7.07
C MET A 411 -18.28 -8.28 -6.61
N PHE A 412 -18.64 -7.20 -7.30
CA PHE A 412 -19.84 -6.41 -6.97
C PHE A 412 -21.13 -7.22 -7.18
N LEU A 413 -21.28 -7.88 -8.33
CA LEU A 413 -22.46 -8.66 -8.67
C LEU A 413 -22.67 -9.84 -7.70
N MET A 414 -21.60 -10.56 -7.39
CA MET A 414 -21.67 -11.74 -6.53
C MET A 414 -21.92 -11.40 -5.05
N THR A 415 -21.55 -10.20 -4.60
CA THR A 415 -21.79 -9.81 -3.20
C THR A 415 -23.10 -9.06 -3.03
N GLN A 416 -23.37 -8.08 -3.90
CA GLN A 416 -24.48 -7.16 -3.72
C GLN A 416 -25.75 -7.61 -4.43
N ARG A 417 -25.64 -8.22 -5.62
CA ARG A 417 -26.81 -8.60 -6.43
C ARG A 417 -27.20 -10.07 -6.27
N GLY A 418 -28.37 -10.40 -6.80
CA GLY A 418 -28.95 -11.73 -6.73
C GLY A 418 -29.86 -11.94 -5.52
N PRO A 419 -30.49 -13.12 -5.41
CA PRO A 419 -31.35 -13.44 -4.28
C PRO A 419 -30.53 -13.57 -3.00
N LEU A 420 -31.10 -13.08 -1.89
CA LEU A 420 -30.56 -13.32 -0.55
C LEU A 420 -30.61 -14.82 -0.25
N PRO A 421 -29.51 -15.44 0.22
CA PRO A 421 -29.51 -16.84 0.55
C PRO A 421 -30.31 -17.09 1.83
N THR A 422 -31.07 -18.19 1.86
CA THR A 422 -32.06 -18.50 2.90
C THR A 422 -31.49 -18.69 4.30
N HIS A 423 -30.18 -18.99 4.42
CA HIS A 423 -29.50 -19.13 5.72
C HIS A 423 -29.24 -17.77 6.41
N ILE A 424 -29.34 -16.66 5.69
CA ILE A 424 -29.17 -15.31 6.22
C ILE A 424 -30.54 -14.80 6.71
N LEU A 425 -30.86 -15.11 7.97
CA LEU A 425 -32.18 -14.80 8.54
C LEU A 425 -32.24 -13.44 9.24
N ALA A 426 -31.15 -12.96 9.83
CA ALA A 426 -31.11 -11.69 10.55
C ALA A 426 -29.72 -11.05 10.50
N LEU A 427 -29.48 -10.20 9.50
CA LEU A 427 -28.28 -9.35 9.48
C LEU A 427 -28.54 -8.08 10.27
N ASN A 428 -27.59 -7.72 11.13
CA ASN A 428 -27.60 -6.41 11.75
C ASN A 428 -27.47 -5.32 10.68
N PRO A 429 -28.21 -4.20 10.81
CA PRO A 429 -28.07 -3.06 9.92
C PRO A 429 -26.63 -2.49 9.96
N SER A 430 -26.30 -1.65 8.99
CA SER A 430 -24.99 -1.00 8.93
C SER A 430 -24.82 -0.01 10.07
N HIS A 431 -23.69 -0.11 10.76
CA HIS A 431 -23.37 0.79 11.88
C HIS A 431 -22.82 2.11 11.36
N SER A 432 -23.05 3.20 12.09
CA SER A 432 -22.50 4.53 11.77
C SER A 432 -20.97 4.53 11.64
N ARG A 433 -20.29 3.73 12.49
CA ARG A 433 -18.84 3.48 12.42
C ARG A 433 -18.41 2.98 11.04
N GLU A 434 -19.15 2.03 10.46
CA GLU A 434 -18.81 1.43 9.17
C GLU A 434 -18.98 2.45 8.03
N HIS A 435 -20.06 3.22 8.05
CA HIS A 435 -20.27 4.29 7.07
C HIS A 435 -19.22 5.39 7.16
N LEU A 436 -18.90 5.84 8.38
CA LEU A 436 -17.85 6.83 8.60
C LEU A 436 -16.51 6.31 8.07
N LEU A 437 -16.18 5.07 8.37
CA LEU A 437 -14.94 4.45 7.91
C LEU A 437 -14.84 4.46 6.39
N VAL A 438 -15.88 4.02 5.68
CA VAL A 438 -15.82 3.95 4.20
C VAL A 438 -15.86 5.34 3.57
N ALA A 439 -16.63 6.27 4.16
CA ALA A 439 -16.62 7.66 3.74
C ALA A 439 -15.22 8.30 3.87
N LEU A 440 -14.50 8.04 4.97
CA LEU A 440 -13.13 8.54 5.17
C LEU A 440 -12.09 7.93 4.21
N HIS A 441 -12.39 6.80 3.55
CA HIS A 441 -11.55 6.28 2.47
C HIS A 441 -11.88 6.93 1.12
N LEU A 442 -13.18 7.02 0.78
CA LEU A 442 -13.63 7.44 -0.55
C LEU A 442 -13.68 8.95 -0.72
N LEU A 443 -13.90 9.72 0.34
CA LEU A 443 -13.96 11.18 0.27
C LEU A 443 -12.61 11.80 -0.12
N PRO A 444 -11.45 11.40 0.46
CA PRO A 444 -10.15 11.86 -0.04
C PRO A 444 -9.90 11.48 -1.50
N LEU A 445 -10.29 10.27 -1.91
CA LEU A 445 -10.18 9.82 -3.30
C LEU A 445 -10.99 10.72 -4.25
N ALA A 446 -12.21 11.12 -3.85
CA ALA A 446 -13.05 12.03 -4.61
C ALA A 446 -12.51 13.47 -4.63
N LEU A 447 -11.98 13.96 -3.51
CA LEU A 447 -11.38 15.30 -3.45
C LEU A 447 -10.12 15.42 -4.32
N LEU A 448 -9.33 14.35 -4.45
CA LEU A 448 -8.15 14.32 -5.32
C LEU A 448 -8.48 14.50 -6.80
N ILE A 449 -9.74 14.28 -7.22
CA ILE A 449 -10.20 14.60 -8.59
C ILE A 449 -10.10 16.11 -8.87
N LEU A 450 -10.36 16.95 -7.85
CA LEU A 450 -10.38 18.41 -8.01
C LEU A 450 -8.98 19.01 -8.10
N LYS A 451 -7.98 18.37 -7.47
CA LYS A 451 -6.57 18.81 -7.46
C LYS A 451 -5.62 17.62 -7.59
N PRO A 452 -5.52 16.99 -8.78
CA PRO A 452 -4.63 15.85 -8.99
C PRO A 452 -3.15 16.23 -8.93
N GLU A 453 -2.81 17.50 -9.07
CA GLU A 453 -1.46 18.06 -8.91
C GLU A 453 -0.82 17.68 -7.57
N LEU A 454 -1.64 17.49 -6.53
CA LEU A 454 -1.17 17.11 -5.19
C LEU A 454 -0.48 15.74 -5.14
N ILE A 455 -0.76 14.90 -6.13
CA ILE A 455 -0.29 13.51 -6.24
C ILE A 455 0.40 13.25 -7.57
N TRP A 456 0.69 14.28 -8.36
CA TRP A 456 1.34 14.09 -9.66
C TRP A 456 2.83 13.73 -9.47
N GLY A 457 3.43 14.21 -8.38
CA GLY A 457 4.86 14.00 -8.11
C GLY A 457 5.75 14.73 -9.11
N TRP A 458 7.00 14.91 -8.74
CA TRP A 458 8.01 15.53 -9.59
C TRP A 458 8.63 14.44 -10.45
N THR A 459 8.43 14.50 -11.76
CA THR A 459 9.34 13.87 -12.71
C THR A 459 9.40 14.70 -13.99
N ALA A 460 10.37 15.59 -14.03
CA ALA A 460 10.93 16.17 -15.24
C ALA A 460 12.42 15.89 -15.20
#